data_AF-A0AAX1SJP0-F1
#
_entry.id   AF-A0AAX1SJP0-F1
#
_cell.length_a   1.000
_cell.length_b   1.000
_cell.length_c   1.000
_cell.angle_alpha   90.00
_cell.angle_beta   90.00
_cell.angle_gamma   90.00
#
_symmetry.space_group_name_H-M   'P 1'
#
loop_
_entity.id
_entity.type
_entity.pdbx_description
1 polymer ?
#
loop_
_entity_poly.entity_id
_entity_poly.type
_entity_poly.pdbx_seq_one_letter_code
_entity_poly.pdbx_strand_id
1 'polypeptide(L)'
;MEQKIKQDFRIGPNIRKYRLQSHMTQEQVTAKMQLMGINISRSIYSQIEGGTYNIRVSELAAMKEIFNINYESFFEGISVNTQEL
;
A
#
# COMPACT_ATOMS: atom_id res chain seq x y z
N MET A 1 -24.75 5.06 1.75
CA MET A 1 -24.01 4.82 0.49
C MET A 1 -22.54 4.74 0.82
N GLU A 2 -21.83 3.73 0.31
CA GLU A 2 -20.39 3.57 0.53
C GLU A 2 -19.62 4.54 -0.38
N GLN A 3 -18.75 5.38 0.21
CA GLN A 3 -17.87 6.26 -0.54
C GLN A 3 -16.65 5.47 -1.03
N LYS A 4 -16.29 5.60 -2.31
CA LYS A 4 -15.17 4.87 -2.92
C LYS A 4 -14.15 5.82 -3.50
N ILE A 5 -12.88 5.56 -3.23
CA ILE A 5 -11.74 6.13 -3.97
C ILE A 5 -11.34 5.10 -5.02
N LYS A 6 -11.33 5.49 -6.29
CA LYS A 6 -10.86 4.62 -7.38
C LYS A 6 -9.35 4.77 -7.51
N GLN A 7 -8.63 3.65 -7.54
CA GLN A 7 -7.19 3.63 -7.73
C GLN A 7 -6.89 3.67 -9.24
N ASP A 8 -6.64 4.86 -9.76
CA ASP A 8 -6.27 5.15 -11.15
C ASP A 8 -4.75 5.23 -11.36
N PHE A 9 -4.00 5.59 -10.32
CA PHE A 9 -2.54 5.56 -10.30
C PHE A 9 -1.97 4.35 -9.54
N ARG A 10 -0.79 3.87 -9.97
CA ARG A 10 -0.11 2.73 -9.35
C ARG A 10 0.73 3.16 -8.15
N ILE A 11 0.24 2.89 -6.93
CA ILE A 11 0.99 3.13 -5.68
C ILE A 11 1.74 1.89 -5.13
N GLY A 12 1.48 0.70 -5.69
CA GLY A 12 2.15 -0.56 -5.30
C GLY A 12 3.68 -0.49 -5.30
N PRO A 13 4.34 0.12 -6.30
CA PRO A 13 5.80 0.30 -6.30
C PRO A 13 6.32 1.10 -5.10
N ASN A 14 5.60 2.13 -4.67
CA ASN A 14 5.97 2.93 -3.49
C ASN A 14 5.82 2.10 -2.21
N ILE A 15 4.74 1.33 -2.07
CA ILE A 15 4.55 0.40 -0.95
C ILE A 15 5.72 -0.59 -0.85
N ARG A 16 6.12 -1.18 -1.98
CA ARG A 16 7.28 -2.08 -2.03
C ARG A 16 8.59 -1.38 -1.65
N LYS A 17 8.81 -0.17 -2.15
CA LYS A 17 9.98 0.67 -1.81
C LYS A 17 10.08 0.83 -0.30
N TYR A 18 9.01 1.27 0.36
CA TYR A 18 9.02 1.49 1.80
C TYR A 18 9.11 0.21 2.61
N ARG A 19 8.47 -0.89 2.19
CA ARG A 19 8.68 -2.19 2.85
C ARG A 19 10.15 -2.61 2.85
N LEU A 20 10.84 -2.45 1.72
CA LEU A 20 12.25 -2.80 1.59
C LEU A 20 13.14 -1.87 2.45
N GLN A 21 12.81 -0.57 2.52
CA GLN A 21 13.48 0.38 3.41
C GLN A 21 13.26 0.06 4.90
N SER A 22 12.10 -0.48 5.25
CA SER A 22 11.82 -0.98 6.60
C SER A 22 12.43 -2.37 6.88
N HIS A 23 13.19 -2.94 5.93
CA HIS A 23 13.82 -4.26 6.03
C HIS A 23 12.86 -5.41 6.36
N MET A 24 11.63 -5.37 5.83
CA MET A 24 10.61 -6.39 6.08
C MET A 24 10.33 -7.28 4.86
N THR A 25 10.08 -8.56 5.11
CA THR A 25 9.48 -9.46 4.12
C THR A 25 7.98 -9.22 4.00
N GLN A 26 7.36 -9.72 2.92
CA GLN A 26 5.90 -9.63 2.77
C GLN A 26 5.17 -10.38 3.90
N GLU A 27 5.66 -11.57 4.28
CA GLU A 27 5.16 -12.32 5.43
C GLU A 27 5.22 -11.52 6.73
N GLN A 28 6.33 -10.83 7.01
CA GLN A 28 6.46 -10.00 8.21
C GLN A 28 5.45 -8.85 8.26
N VAL A 29 5.23 -8.17 7.13
CA VAL A 29 4.23 -7.09 7.06
C VAL A 29 2.82 -7.65 7.27
N THR A 30 2.47 -8.73 6.59
CA THR A 30 1.14 -9.34 6.75
C THR A 30 0.88 -9.85 8.16
N ALA A 31 1.87 -10.43 8.84
CA ALA A 31 1.76 -10.81 10.24
C ALA A 31 1.47 -9.58 11.14
N LYS A 32 2.15 -8.46 10.92
CA LYS A 32 1.87 -7.20 11.65
C LYS A 32 0.48 -6.66 11.36
N MET A 33 0.06 -6.65 10.10
CA MET A 33 -1.29 -6.22 9.71
C MET A 33 -2.38 -7.07 10.39
N GLN A 34 -2.16 -8.39 10.50
CA GLN A 34 -3.07 -9.30 11.19
C GLN A 34 -3.15 -8.99 12.70
N LEU A 35 -2.02 -8.67 13.35
CA LEU A 35 -2.01 -8.23 14.75
C LEU A 35 -2.77 -6.92 14.97
N MET A 36 -2.86 -6.07 13.95
CA MET A 36 -3.67 -4.84 13.93
C MET A 36 -5.15 -5.10 13.56
N GLY A 37 -5.57 -6.37 13.45
CA GLY A 37 -6.94 -6.74 13.08
C GLY A 37 -7.25 -6.68 11.58
N ILE A 38 -6.24 -6.48 10.73
CA ILE A 38 -6.41 -6.50 9.27
C ILE A 38 -6.14 -7.90 8.73
N ASN A 39 -7.23 -8.60 8.40
CA ASN A 39 -7.13 -9.90 7.77
C ASN A 39 -6.69 -9.75 6.30
N ILE A 40 -5.42 -10.07 6.04
CA ILE A 40 -4.78 -10.06 4.74
C ILE A 40 -3.82 -11.25 4.63
N SER A 41 -3.73 -11.84 3.44
CA SER A 41 -2.75 -12.90 3.14
C SER A 41 -1.51 -12.32 2.46
N ARG A 42 -0.39 -13.04 2.53
CA ARG A 42 0.83 -12.65 1.80
C ARG A 42 0.62 -12.59 0.28
N SER A 43 -0.24 -13.43 -0.28
CA SER A 43 -0.58 -13.38 -1.70
C SER A 43 -1.26 -12.07 -2.06
N ILE A 44 -2.26 -11.65 -1.27
CA ILE A 44 -2.94 -10.36 -1.44
C ILE A 44 -1.95 -9.20 -1.29
N TYR A 45 -1.09 -9.25 -0.28
CA TYR A 45 -0.07 -8.22 -0.09
C TYR A 45 0.91 -8.15 -1.28
N SER A 46 1.26 -9.28 -1.90
CA SER A 46 2.04 -9.30 -3.15
C SER A 46 1.28 -8.64 -4.31
N GLN A 47 -0.03 -8.86 -4.43
CA GLN A 47 -0.88 -8.20 -5.43
C GLN A 47 -0.99 -6.69 -5.20
N ILE A 48 -0.99 -6.23 -3.94
CA ILE A 48 -0.91 -4.81 -3.57
C ILE A 48 0.37 -4.19 -4.15
N GLU A 49 1.53 -4.80 -3.89
CA GLU A 49 2.82 -4.33 -4.43
C GLU A 49 2.88 -4.41 -5.95
N GLY A 50 2.20 -5.39 -6.56
CA GLY A 50 2.05 -5.54 -8.00
C GLY A 50 1.07 -4.57 -8.65
N GLY A 51 0.19 -3.92 -7.87
CA GLY A 51 -0.86 -3.04 -8.35
C GLY A 51 -2.05 -3.78 -8.99
N THR A 52 -2.29 -5.04 -8.63
CA THR A 52 -3.41 -5.87 -9.14
C THR A 52 -4.51 -6.08 -8.10
N TYR A 53 -4.43 -5.39 -6.96
CA TYR A 53 -5.40 -5.43 -5.87
C TYR A 53 -5.93 -4.03 -5.54
N ASN A 54 -7.22 -3.92 -5.22
CA ASN A 54 -7.85 -2.69 -4.77
C ASN A 54 -7.60 -2.50 -3.27
N ILE A 55 -6.70 -1.57 -2.93
CA ILE A 55 -6.26 -1.37 -1.55
C ILE A 55 -7.36 -0.69 -0.71
N ARG A 56 -7.67 -1.24 0.46
CA ARG A 56 -8.59 -0.64 1.43
C ARG A 56 -7.89 0.49 2.20
N VAL A 57 -8.64 1.51 2.61
CA VAL A 57 -8.11 2.62 3.42
C VAL A 57 -7.47 2.12 4.72
N SER A 58 -8.07 1.12 5.36
CA SER A 58 -7.50 0.49 6.57
C SER A 58 -6.15 -0.16 6.31
N GLU A 59 -5.96 -0.82 5.16
CA GLU A 59 -4.68 -1.42 4.78
C GLU A 59 -3.61 -0.34 4.57
N LEU A 60 -3.98 0.75 3.90
CA LEU A 60 -3.12 1.94 3.75
C LEU A 60 -2.71 2.52 5.12
N ALA A 61 -3.66 2.66 6.04
CA ALA A 61 -3.39 3.14 7.40
C ALA A 61 -2.45 2.19 8.17
N ALA A 62 -2.65 0.88 8.10
CA ALA A 62 -1.76 -0.07 8.75
C ALA A 62 -0.35 -0.05 8.16
N MET A 63 -0.21 0.00 6.82
CA MET A 63 1.09 0.12 6.17
C MET A 63 1.81 1.41 6.57
N LYS A 64 1.08 2.52 6.71
CA LYS A 64 1.63 3.80 7.18
C LYS A 64 2.29 3.64 8.55
N GLU A 65 1.59 2.98 9.48
CA GLU A 65 2.09 2.75 10.84
C GLU A 65 3.25 1.75 10.86
N ILE A 66 3.16 0.65 10.12
CA ILE A 66 4.19 -0.40 10.06
C ILE A 66 5.50 0.14 9.48
N PHE A 67 5.44 0.96 8.43
CA PHE A 67 6.62 1.53 7.78
C PHE A 67 7.10 2.82 8.43
N ASN A 68 6.29 3.43 9.32
CA ASN A 68 6.55 4.71 9.94
C ASN A 68 6.84 5.82 8.91
N ILE A 69 5.91 6.00 7.97
CA ILE A 69 5.98 6.99 6.88
C ILE A 69 4.79 7.94 6.92
N ASN A 70 4.78 8.96 6.06
CA ASN A 70 3.61 9.81 5.85
C ASN A 70 2.72 9.25 4.73
N TYR A 71 1.48 9.72 4.59
CA TYR A 71 0.59 9.21 3.54
C TYR A 71 1.06 9.58 2.14
N GLU A 72 1.66 10.76 1.99
CA GLU A 72 2.21 11.30 0.75
C GLU A 72 3.27 10.36 0.15
N SER A 73 3.97 9.62 1.01
CA SER A 73 4.95 8.62 0.60
C SER A 73 4.36 7.54 -0.31
N PHE A 74 3.10 7.13 -0.11
CA PHE A 74 2.45 6.19 -1.02
C PHE A 74 2.20 6.78 -2.41
N PHE A 75 2.09 8.10 -2.51
CA PHE A 75 1.73 8.82 -3.73
C PHE A 75 2.92 9.56 -4.37
N GLU A 76 4.15 9.31 -3.93
CA GLU A 76 5.35 9.91 -4.48
C GLU A 76 5.42 9.66 -6.00
N GLY A 77 5.67 10.73 -6.77
CA GLY A 77 5.72 10.68 -8.24
C GLY A 77 4.37 10.72 -8.95
N ILE A 78 3.24 10.77 -8.23
CA ILE A 78 1.92 10.98 -8.83
C ILE A 78 1.67 12.48 -8.96
N SER A 79 1.42 12.94 -10.19
CA SER A 79 1.00 14.31 -10.47
C SER A 79 -0.05 14.32 -11.58
N VAL A 80 -1.01 15.25 -11.51
CA VAL A 80 -2.11 15.38 -12.49
C VAL A 80 -1.66 16.10 -13.78
N ASN A 81 -0.49 16.74 -13.75
CA ASN A 81 0.09 17.38 -14.94
C ASN A 81 0.86 16.35 -15.77
N THR A 82 0.12 15.47 -16.42
CA THR A 82 0.67 14.45 -17.30
C THR A 82 0.60 14.92 -18.74
N GLN A 83 1.76 15.27 -19.31
CA GLN A 83 1.94 15.35 -20.76
C GLN A 83 2.15 13.99 -21.41
N GLU A 84 2.21 12.87 -20.67
CA GLU A 84 2.38 11.54 -21.27
C GLU A 84 1.61 10.45 -20.49
N LEU A 85 0.38 10.19 -20.93
CA LEU A 85 -0.27 8.87 -20.82
C LEU A 85 -0.25 8.22 -22.20
#